data_AF-A0A7H9DY87-F1
#
_entry.id   AF-A0A7H9DY87-F1
#
_cell.length_a   1.000
_cell.length_b   1.000
_cell.length_c   1.000
_cell.angle_alpha   90.00
_cell.angle_beta   90.00
_cell.angle_gamma   90.00
#
_symmetry.space_group_name_H-M   'P 1'
#
loop_
_entity.id
_entity.type
_entity.pdbx_description
1 polymer ?
#
loop_
_entity_poly.entity_id
_entity_poly.type
_entity_poly.pdbx_seq_one_letter_code
_entity_poly.pdbx_strand_id
1 'polypeptide(L)'
;MRDFSIRGSSGDTRAVYPYLKDGKSVKLESHKFDWNTPDPRIGFKDNMLVAMEGSVGYGIGGARVELEIGYERFKTKGIRDSGSKEDEADTVYLLAKELAYDVVTGQTDNLAAALAKTSGKDFVKFANAVVGISHPNIGKKVCNGTYAEGRKSTPGNTSVSTYAEKGTGAGTGQCSGLSTAGVSAGAGGLNKFVVNTKVGEDKNWPTGNIVGSSGSGSEVGKTNGNAKAVAKDLVQELSPEEKTIVAGLLAKTIEGGEVVEIRAVSSTSVMVNACYDLLSEGLGVVPYACVGLGGNFVGVVDGHITPKLAYRLKAGLSYQLSPEISAFAGGFYHRVVGDGVYDDLPAQLP
;
A
#
# COMPACT_ATOMS: atom_id res chain seq x y z
N MET A 1 -12.90 -0.82 -17.38
CA MET A 1 -12.58 -1.71 -16.23
C MET A 1 -13.46 -1.31 -15.06
N ARG A 2 -14.07 -2.28 -14.37
CA ARG A 2 -14.85 -2.09 -13.14
C ARG A 2 -14.16 -2.90 -12.03
N ASP A 3 -14.15 -2.38 -10.81
CA ASP A 3 -13.64 -3.07 -9.61
C ASP A 3 -12.14 -3.42 -9.63
N PHE A 4 -11.29 -2.42 -9.91
CA PHE A 4 -9.83 -2.55 -9.82
C PHE A 4 -9.36 -2.43 -8.36
N SER A 5 -8.49 -3.33 -7.92
CA SER A 5 -7.87 -3.32 -6.59
C SER A 5 -6.39 -3.69 -6.68
N ILE A 6 -5.61 -3.30 -5.66
CA ILE A 6 -4.18 -3.58 -5.56
C ILE A 6 -3.94 -4.24 -4.21
N ARG A 7 -3.04 -5.22 -4.17
CA ARG A 7 -2.60 -5.84 -2.92
C ARG A 7 -1.13 -6.24 -3.05
N GLY A 8 -0.39 -6.19 -1.94
CA GLY A 8 0.97 -6.73 -1.88
C GLY A 8 0.98 -8.25 -1.98
N SER A 9 2.01 -8.80 -2.60
CA SER A 9 2.14 -10.23 -2.90
C SER A 9 2.27 -11.10 -1.65
N SER A 10 2.81 -10.57 -0.54
CA SER A 10 2.92 -11.30 0.73
C SER A 10 1.57 -11.47 1.45
N GLY A 11 0.53 -10.77 1.01
CA GLY A 11 -0.79 -10.79 1.64
C GLY A 11 -0.90 -9.92 2.91
N ASP A 12 0.18 -9.27 3.34
CA ASP A 12 0.25 -8.48 4.58
C ASP A 12 -0.34 -7.07 4.46
N THR A 13 -0.73 -6.65 3.26
CA THR A 13 -1.41 -5.37 3.05
C THR A 13 -2.75 -5.37 3.79
N ARG A 14 -2.91 -4.41 4.70
CA ARG A 14 -4.16 -4.20 5.45
C ARG A 14 -5.08 -3.18 4.77
N ALA A 15 -4.49 -2.14 4.17
CA ALA A 15 -5.24 -1.11 3.47
C ALA A 15 -4.35 -0.42 2.42
N VAL A 16 -4.98 0.13 1.39
CA VAL A 16 -4.36 0.95 0.35
C VAL A 16 -4.68 2.41 0.61
N TYR A 17 -3.67 3.28 0.64
CA TYR A 17 -3.86 4.71 0.86
C TYR A 17 -3.36 5.53 -0.33
N PRO A 18 -4.17 6.45 -0.89
CA PRO A 18 -3.74 7.26 -2.02
C PRO A 18 -2.78 8.37 -1.56
N TYR A 19 -1.84 8.70 -2.44
CA TYR A 19 -0.89 9.80 -2.24
C TYR A 19 -1.52 11.14 -2.65
N LEU A 20 -1.47 12.12 -1.75
CA LEU A 20 -1.81 13.52 -1.96
C LEU A 20 -0.72 14.18 -2.81
N LYS A 21 -0.97 14.33 -4.11
CA LYS A 21 0.04 14.82 -5.06
C LYS A 21 0.25 16.34 -4.96
N ASP A 22 1.52 16.74 -4.86
CA ASP A 22 1.99 18.14 -4.85
C ASP A 22 2.89 18.48 -6.06
N GLY A 23 2.81 17.72 -7.17
CA GLY A 23 3.58 17.99 -8.40
C GLY A 23 5.09 17.73 -8.32
N LYS A 24 5.59 16.98 -7.32
CA LYS A 24 7.02 16.60 -7.17
C LYS A 24 7.20 15.09 -6.97
N SER A 25 8.45 14.63 -6.94
CA SER A 25 8.80 13.23 -6.68
C SER A 25 8.07 12.66 -5.46
N VAL A 26 7.67 11.39 -5.55
CA VAL A 26 7.03 10.66 -4.45
C VAL A 26 8.01 10.60 -3.28
N LYS A 27 7.61 11.12 -2.13
CA LYS A 27 8.35 10.99 -0.88
C LYS A 27 7.44 10.29 0.12
N LEU A 28 7.91 9.22 0.77
CA LEU A 28 7.19 8.66 1.93
C LEU A 28 7.30 9.60 3.14
N GLU A 29 6.57 10.69 3.06
CA GLU A 29 6.26 11.57 4.16
C GLU A 29 4.80 11.29 4.54
N SER A 30 4.55 11.06 5.82
CA SER A 30 3.23 10.69 6.34
C SER A 30 2.09 11.60 5.89
N HIS A 31 2.34 12.91 5.84
CA HIS A 31 1.36 13.93 5.48
C HIS A 31 1.03 13.98 3.98
N LYS A 32 1.75 13.19 3.17
CA LYS A 32 1.50 13.04 1.73
C LYS A 32 0.57 11.89 1.41
N PHE A 33 0.08 11.14 2.39
CA PHE A 33 -0.91 10.10 2.16
C PHE A 33 -2.24 10.49 2.80
N ASP A 34 -3.34 10.17 2.11
CA ASP A 34 -4.67 10.35 2.65
C ASP A 34 -5.06 9.17 3.54
N TRP A 35 -4.65 9.20 4.80
CA TRP A 35 -4.98 8.18 5.80
C TRP A 35 -6.47 8.09 6.14
N ASN A 36 -7.29 9.05 5.70
CA ASN A 36 -8.73 9.07 5.98
C ASN A 36 -9.55 8.32 4.92
N THR A 37 -8.95 8.00 3.78
CA THR A 37 -9.61 7.32 2.66
C THR A 37 -8.92 5.98 2.37
N PRO A 38 -9.02 4.98 3.28
CA PRO A 38 -8.49 3.65 3.02
C PRO A 38 -9.26 2.97 1.88
N ASP A 39 -8.54 2.18 1.09
CA ASP A 39 -9.06 1.37 -0.02
C ASP A 39 -9.90 2.17 -1.02
N PRO A 40 -9.33 3.23 -1.63
CA PRO A 40 -10.07 4.06 -2.57
C PRO A 40 -10.47 3.25 -3.80
N ARG A 41 -11.63 3.58 -4.37
CA ARG A 41 -12.04 3.01 -5.67
C ARG A 41 -11.16 3.58 -6.78
N ILE A 42 -10.32 2.73 -7.35
CA ILE A 42 -9.46 3.11 -8.48
C ILE A 42 -10.27 2.97 -9.78
N GLY A 43 -10.59 4.11 -10.38
CA GLY A 43 -11.32 4.19 -11.64
C GLY A 43 -10.41 4.55 -12.81
N PHE A 44 -10.87 4.26 -14.03
CA PHE A 44 -10.22 4.66 -15.27
C PHE A 44 -11.19 5.43 -16.16
N LYS A 45 -10.67 6.42 -16.90
CA LYS A 45 -11.42 7.19 -17.89
C LYS A 45 -11.74 6.30 -19.09
N ASP A 46 -12.96 6.42 -19.58
CA ASP A 46 -13.36 5.79 -20.84
C ASP A 46 -12.63 6.52 -21.97
N ASN A 47 -11.69 5.83 -22.62
CA ASN A 47 -10.90 6.44 -23.70
C ASN A 47 -11.57 6.19 -25.04
N MET A 48 -12.42 7.12 -25.47
CA MET A 48 -13.08 7.06 -26.78
C MET A 48 -12.15 7.38 -27.95
N LEU A 49 -10.99 8.01 -27.70
CA LEU A 49 -10.11 8.60 -28.73
C LEU A 49 -8.74 7.91 -28.91
N VAL A 50 -8.36 6.94 -28.06
CA VAL A 50 -7.00 6.33 -28.06
C VAL A 50 -7.06 4.81 -28.19
N ALA A 51 -8.03 4.32 -28.96
CA ALA A 51 -8.06 2.94 -29.43
C ALA A 51 -7.73 2.96 -30.92
N MET A 52 -6.57 2.41 -31.30
CA MET A 52 -6.16 2.30 -32.70
C MET A 52 -5.90 0.84 -33.00
N GLU A 53 -6.46 0.34 -34.10
CA GLU A 53 -6.28 -1.02 -34.56
C GLU A 53 -5.92 -1.00 -36.03
N GLY A 54 -4.83 -1.68 -36.38
CA GLY A 54 -4.41 -1.88 -37.76
C GLY A 54 -4.25 -3.37 -38.02
N SER A 55 -4.67 -3.83 -39.19
CA SER A 55 -4.44 -5.20 -39.63
C SER A 55 -3.78 -5.26 -41.00
N VAL A 56 -2.98 -6.31 -41.20
CA VAL A 56 -2.40 -6.68 -42.49
C VAL A 56 -2.71 -8.15 -42.73
N GLY A 57 -3.17 -8.49 -43.92
CA GLY A 57 -3.65 -9.84 -44.18
C GLY A 57 -3.53 -10.26 -45.61
N TYR A 58 -3.80 -11.55 -45.84
CA TYR A 58 -3.83 -12.17 -47.15
C TYR A 58 -5.14 -12.93 -47.32
N GLY A 59 -5.83 -12.67 -48.43
CA GLY A 59 -7.08 -13.32 -48.80
C GLY A 59 -6.90 -14.28 -49.96
N ILE A 60 -7.54 -15.44 -49.89
CA ILE A 60 -7.67 -16.40 -51.00
C ILE A 60 -9.13 -16.85 -51.07
N GLY A 61 -9.83 -16.43 -52.13
CA GLY A 61 -11.27 -16.69 -52.26
C GLY A 61 -12.06 -16.07 -51.10
N GLY A 62 -12.90 -16.86 -50.43
CA GLY A 62 -13.66 -16.42 -49.26
C GLY A 62 -12.90 -16.49 -47.93
N ALA A 63 -11.65 -16.97 -47.90
CA ALA A 63 -10.87 -17.05 -46.66
C ALA A 63 -9.83 -15.92 -46.57
N ARG A 64 -9.67 -15.34 -45.38
CA ARG A 64 -8.66 -14.30 -45.10
C ARG A 64 -7.90 -14.62 -43.81
N VAL A 65 -6.59 -14.41 -43.82
CA VAL A 65 -5.76 -14.44 -42.60
C VAL A 65 -5.26 -13.03 -42.34
N GLU A 66 -5.50 -12.51 -41.14
CA GLU A 66 -5.17 -11.13 -40.76
C GLU A 66 -4.30 -11.13 -39.50
N LEU A 67 -3.13 -10.48 -39.57
CA LEU A 67 -2.35 -10.07 -38.41
C LEU A 67 -2.83 -8.69 -37.99
N GLU A 68 -3.25 -8.57 -36.74
CA GLU A 68 -3.90 -7.39 -36.20
C GLU A 68 -3.20 -6.90 -34.95
N ILE A 69 -2.93 -5.61 -34.91
CA ILE A 69 -2.29 -4.93 -33.79
C ILE A 69 -3.23 -3.82 -33.33
N GLY A 70 -3.64 -3.91 -32.07
CA GLY A 70 -4.46 -2.92 -31.40
C GLY A 70 -3.72 -2.29 -30.23
N TYR A 71 -3.87 -0.98 -30.03
CA TYR A 71 -3.39 -0.28 -28.85
C TYR A 71 -4.53 0.47 -28.18
N GLU A 72 -4.70 0.24 -26.89
CA GLU A 72 -5.62 0.95 -26.02
C GLU A 72 -4.88 1.47 -24.80
N ARG A 73 -5.22 2.67 -24.36
CA ARG A 73 -4.73 3.25 -23.10
C ARG A 73 -5.94 3.67 -22.28
N PHE A 74 -5.90 3.52 -20.97
CA PHE A 74 -6.95 3.95 -20.05
C PHE A 74 -6.30 4.75 -18.93
N LYS A 75 -6.47 6.08 -18.94
CA LYS A 75 -5.93 6.96 -17.89
C LYS A 75 -6.69 6.76 -16.58
N THR A 76 -6.04 6.85 -15.43
CA THR A 76 -6.73 6.81 -14.13
C THR A 76 -7.67 8.02 -13.95
N LYS A 77 -8.76 7.81 -13.21
CA LYS A 77 -9.63 8.88 -12.70
C LYS A 77 -9.06 9.35 -11.36
N GLY A 78 -9.02 10.66 -11.15
CA GLY A 78 -8.68 11.22 -9.84
C GLY A 78 -9.76 10.85 -8.82
N ILE A 79 -9.37 10.63 -7.56
CA ILE A 79 -10.29 10.26 -6.48
C ILE A 79 -11.20 11.45 -6.10
N ARG A 80 -10.75 12.68 -6.38
CA ARG A 80 -11.42 13.95 -6.02
C ARG A 80 -12.09 14.67 -7.18
N ASP A 81 -12.55 13.96 -8.21
CA ASP A 81 -13.02 14.54 -9.48
C ASP A 81 -14.29 15.41 -9.32
N SER A 82 -14.13 16.63 -8.79
CA SER A 82 -15.08 17.73 -8.83
C SER A 82 -14.83 18.55 -10.09
N GLY A 83 -15.08 17.97 -11.26
CA GLY A 83 -15.51 18.67 -12.48
C GLY A 83 -14.68 19.83 -13.05
N SER A 84 -13.51 20.19 -12.54
CA SER A 84 -12.75 21.33 -13.06
C SER A 84 -11.25 21.14 -12.94
N LYS A 85 -10.62 21.11 -14.13
CA LYS A 85 -9.19 21.12 -14.42
C LYS A 85 -8.47 19.82 -14.12
N GLU A 86 -7.43 19.59 -14.93
CA GLU A 86 -6.49 18.48 -14.89
C GLU A 86 -5.66 18.50 -13.60
N ASP A 87 -6.32 18.45 -12.44
CA ASP A 87 -5.63 18.21 -11.19
C ASP A 87 -5.10 16.78 -11.24
N GLU A 88 -3.78 16.69 -11.11
CA GLU A 88 -3.00 15.49 -11.34
C GLU A 88 -3.60 14.32 -10.54
N ALA A 89 -4.12 13.30 -11.24
CA ALA A 89 -4.77 12.18 -10.57
C ALA A 89 -3.86 11.55 -9.51
N ASP A 90 -4.47 11.14 -8.39
CA ASP A 90 -3.82 10.32 -7.35
C ASP A 90 -3.44 8.98 -8.00
N THR A 91 -2.22 8.92 -8.48
CA THR A 91 -1.67 7.80 -9.25
C THR A 91 -0.77 6.94 -8.39
N VAL A 92 -0.44 7.39 -7.19
CA VAL A 92 0.51 6.74 -6.30
C VAL A 92 -0.25 6.23 -5.08
N TYR A 93 0.03 4.98 -4.71
CA TYR A 93 -0.69 4.26 -3.66
C TYR A 93 0.31 3.60 -2.70
N LEU A 94 0.10 3.79 -1.40
CA LEU A 94 0.81 3.08 -0.34
C LEU A 94 0.05 1.82 0.05
N LEU A 95 0.72 0.69 0.01
CA LEU A 95 0.25 -0.58 0.54
C LEU A 95 0.66 -0.66 2.02
N ALA A 96 -0.18 -0.12 2.90
CA ALA A 96 0.10 -0.09 4.33
C ALA A 96 -0.11 -1.47 4.97
N LYS A 97 0.79 -1.82 5.89
CA LYS A 97 0.76 -3.05 6.68
C LYS A 97 0.18 -2.77 8.07
N GLU A 98 0.23 -3.79 8.93
CA GLU A 98 -0.47 -3.88 10.22
C GLU A 98 -0.16 -2.72 11.19
N LEU A 99 1.11 -2.38 11.43
CA LEU A 99 1.50 -1.34 12.40
C LEU A 99 1.00 0.05 11.98
N ALA A 100 1.20 0.45 10.73
CA ALA A 100 0.74 1.73 10.23
C ALA A 100 -0.79 1.84 10.28
N TYR A 101 -1.48 0.78 9.85
CA TYR A 101 -2.94 0.69 9.85
C TYR A 101 -3.52 0.75 11.28
N ASP A 102 -2.99 -0.03 12.21
CA ASP A 102 -3.51 -0.13 13.57
C ASP A 102 -3.32 1.18 14.36
N VAL A 103 -2.25 1.94 14.10
CA VAL A 103 -2.04 3.26 14.71
C VAL A 103 -3.11 4.26 14.27
N VAL A 104 -3.36 4.38 12.97
CA VAL A 104 -4.33 5.38 12.45
C VAL A 104 -5.77 5.01 12.76
N THR A 105 -6.09 3.71 12.83
CA THR A 105 -7.44 3.22 13.19
C THR A 105 -7.67 3.07 14.69
N GLY A 106 -6.61 3.20 15.50
CA GLY A 106 -6.70 3.13 16.96
C GLY A 106 -6.88 1.71 17.52
N GLN A 107 -6.45 0.68 16.80
CA GLN A 107 -6.53 -0.72 17.21
C GLN A 107 -5.42 -1.05 18.22
N THR A 108 -5.54 -0.58 19.47
CA THR A 108 -4.48 -0.68 20.49
C THR A 108 -4.00 -2.11 20.74
N ASP A 109 -4.90 -3.09 20.83
CA ASP A 109 -4.54 -4.48 21.12
C ASP A 109 -3.83 -5.17 19.95
N ASN A 110 -4.31 -4.93 18.71
CA ASN A 110 -3.65 -5.44 17.50
C ASN A 110 -2.27 -4.81 17.32
N LEU A 111 -2.17 -3.48 17.50
CA LEU A 111 -0.90 -2.76 17.46
C LEU A 111 0.09 -3.31 18.50
N ALA A 112 -0.36 -3.58 19.72
CA ALA A 112 0.49 -4.15 20.77
C ALA A 112 0.98 -5.56 20.40
N ALA A 113 0.11 -6.39 19.81
CA ALA A 113 0.47 -7.72 19.36
C ALA A 113 1.46 -7.70 18.19
N ALA A 114 1.27 -6.78 17.24
CA ALA A 114 2.17 -6.58 16.10
C ALA A 114 3.54 -6.02 16.55
N LEU A 115 3.56 -4.98 17.39
CA LEU A 115 4.79 -4.44 17.97
C LEU A 115 5.57 -5.48 18.77
N ALA A 116 4.88 -6.40 19.45
CA ALA A 116 5.53 -7.47 20.21
C ALA A 116 6.30 -8.46 19.32
N LYS A 117 5.96 -8.56 18.03
CA LYS A 117 6.68 -9.39 17.04
C LYS A 117 7.89 -8.66 16.44
N THR A 118 7.97 -7.35 16.61
CA THR A 118 9.08 -6.53 16.10
C THR A 118 10.33 -6.72 16.94
N SER A 119 11.49 -6.84 16.29
CA SER A 119 12.78 -6.91 16.99
C SER A 119 13.08 -5.61 17.73
N GLY A 120 13.83 -5.69 18.85
CA GLY A 120 14.23 -4.49 19.59
C GLY A 120 15.07 -3.54 18.72
N LYS A 121 15.91 -4.09 17.84
CA LYS A 121 16.73 -3.32 16.89
C LYS A 121 15.90 -2.53 15.89
N ASP A 122 14.85 -3.13 15.32
CA ASP A 122 13.97 -2.43 14.38
C ASP A 122 13.08 -1.41 15.09
N PHE A 123 12.62 -1.72 16.30
CA PHE A 123 11.92 -0.75 17.14
C PHE A 123 12.79 0.47 17.48
N VAL A 124 14.10 0.27 17.74
CA VAL A 124 15.04 1.38 17.96
C VAL A 124 15.21 2.24 16.70
N LYS A 125 15.25 1.65 15.50
CA LYS A 125 15.28 2.43 14.25
C LYS A 125 14.06 3.35 14.14
N PHE A 126 12.88 2.83 14.45
CA PHE A 126 11.65 3.62 14.51
C PHE A 126 11.74 4.73 15.58
N ALA A 127 12.14 4.39 16.80
CA ALA A 127 12.26 5.36 17.89
C ALA A 127 13.24 6.50 17.55
N ASN A 128 14.38 6.17 16.94
CA ASN A 128 15.34 7.16 16.47
C ASN A 128 14.77 8.04 15.36
N ALA A 129 13.96 7.49 14.45
CA ALA A 129 13.30 8.27 13.41
C ALA A 129 12.25 9.26 13.98
N VAL A 130 11.49 8.84 15.00
CA VAL A 130 10.54 9.70 15.73
C VAL A 130 11.27 10.86 16.43
N VAL A 131 12.41 10.57 17.07
CA VAL A 131 13.15 11.53 17.90
C VAL A 131 14.05 12.45 17.08
N GLY A 132 14.62 11.95 15.98
CA GLY A 132 15.81 12.53 15.36
C GLY A 132 15.60 13.66 14.36
N ILE A 133 14.45 13.77 13.67
CA ILE A 133 14.43 14.58 12.42
C ILE A 133 13.19 15.47 12.21
N SER A 134 12.03 15.22 12.85
CA SER A 134 10.84 16.04 12.51
C SER A 134 9.83 16.30 13.62
N HIS A 135 9.72 15.44 14.65
CA HIS A 135 8.62 15.53 15.62
C HIS A 135 9.05 15.21 17.07
N PRO A 136 9.98 15.99 17.65
CA PRO A 136 10.49 15.72 19.00
C PRO A 136 9.40 15.74 20.08
N ASN A 137 8.25 16.36 19.81
CA ASN A 137 7.10 16.37 20.71
C ASN A 137 6.41 15.00 20.82
N ILE A 138 6.37 14.21 19.73
CA ILE A 138 5.81 12.85 19.75
C ILE A 138 6.63 11.96 20.69
N GLY A 139 7.97 12.01 20.55
CA GLY A 139 8.87 11.23 21.40
C GLY A 139 8.79 11.57 22.90
N LYS A 140 8.31 12.77 23.26
CA LYS A 140 8.08 13.18 24.66
C LYS A 140 6.76 12.67 25.23
N LYS A 141 5.77 12.34 24.39
CA LYS A 141 4.47 11.82 24.82
C LYS A 141 4.52 10.31 25.05
N VAL A 142 5.25 9.59 24.19
CA VAL A 142 5.38 8.13 24.25
C VAL A 142 6.38 7.71 25.32
N CYS A 143 6.04 6.68 26.11
CA CYS A 143 6.82 6.23 27.25
C CYS A 143 7.08 7.33 28.27
N ASN A 144 6.08 8.17 28.55
CA ASN A 144 6.18 9.24 29.55
C ASN A 144 5.09 9.16 30.62
N GLY A 145 4.31 8.07 30.66
CA GLY A 145 3.21 7.87 31.59
C GLY A 145 3.59 7.19 32.90
N THR A 146 2.57 7.01 33.74
CA THR A 146 2.68 6.38 35.08
C THR A 146 1.75 5.19 35.27
N TYR A 147 0.99 4.82 34.24
CA TYR A 147 -0.09 3.82 34.34
C TYR A 147 0.41 2.37 34.23
N ALA A 148 1.58 2.14 33.64
CA ALA A 148 2.15 0.81 33.56
C ALA A 148 2.79 0.45 34.91
N GLU A 149 2.82 -0.84 35.23
CA GLU A 149 3.43 -1.30 36.47
C GLU A 149 4.95 -1.27 36.32
N GLY A 150 5.60 -0.20 36.76
CA GLY A 150 7.07 -0.10 36.80
C GLY A 150 7.67 -0.65 38.09
N ARG A 151 6.84 -0.88 39.12
CA ARG A 151 7.21 -1.52 40.38
C ARG A 151 6.11 -2.48 40.84
N LYS A 152 6.52 -3.70 41.17
CA LYS A 152 5.59 -4.77 41.53
C LYS A 152 4.77 -4.41 42.76
N SER A 153 3.46 -4.59 42.65
CA SER A 153 2.51 -4.45 43.78
C SER A 153 2.58 -3.09 44.49
N THR A 154 3.08 -2.05 43.82
CA THR A 154 3.21 -0.70 44.39
C THR A 154 2.44 0.30 43.53
N PRO A 155 1.24 0.74 43.97
CA PRO A 155 0.47 1.75 43.24
C PRO A 155 1.27 3.03 43.00
N GLY A 156 1.15 3.60 41.80
CA GLY A 156 1.81 4.86 41.44
C GLY A 156 3.34 4.79 41.25
N ASN A 157 3.92 3.58 41.23
CA ASN A 157 5.34 3.35 40.96
C ASN A 157 6.27 4.17 41.87
N THR A 158 5.94 4.29 43.18
CA THR A 158 6.69 5.13 44.12
C THR A 158 8.21 4.94 43.98
N SER A 159 8.94 6.06 43.99
CA SER A 159 10.39 6.15 43.82
C SER A 159 10.94 5.80 42.44
N VAL A 160 10.15 5.24 41.52
CA VAL A 160 10.58 5.00 40.13
C VAL A 160 10.64 6.33 39.40
N SER A 161 11.85 6.87 39.25
CA SER A 161 12.10 8.20 38.70
C SER A 161 12.83 8.16 37.36
N THR A 162 13.27 6.99 36.89
CA THR A 162 14.01 6.87 35.62
C THR A 162 13.83 5.50 34.97
N TYR A 163 14.35 5.39 33.76
CA TYR A 163 14.50 4.13 33.04
C TYR A 163 15.86 3.47 33.30
N ALA A 164 15.87 2.14 33.35
CA ALA A 164 17.07 1.32 33.56
C ALA A 164 16.94 -0.07 32.90
N GLU A 165 18.06 -0.72 32.60
CA GLU A 165 18.08 -2.08 32.03
C GLU A 165 17.47 -3.12 32.98
N LYS A 166 17.73 -2.98 34.28
CA LYS A 166 17.18 -3.85 35.33
C LYS A 166 16.41 -3.02 36.33
N GLY A 167 15.44 -3.64 36.99
CA GLY A 167 14.75 -3.03 38.13
C GLY A 167 15.76 -2.65 39.22
N THR A 168 15.74 -1.38 39.63
CA THR A 168 16.51 -0.85 40.77
C THR A 168 15.57 -0.07 41.68
N GLY A 169 16.05 0.44 42.82
CA GLY A 169 15.19 1.24 43.72
C GLY A 169 14.53 2.46 43.07
N ALA A 170 15.11 3.00 41.99
CA ALA A 170 14.60 4.17 41.27
C ALA A 170 14.39 3.98 39.75
N GLY A 171 14.83 2.86 39.19
CA GLY A 171 14.88 2.62 37.74
C GLY A 171 14.02 1.43 37.32
N THR A 172 13.27 1.59 36.23
CA THR A 172 12.44 0.52 35.64
C THR A 172 12.76 0.29 34.17
N GLY A 173 12.57 -0.93 33.69
CA GLY A 173 12.63 -1.29 32.27
C GLY A 173 11.26 -1.20 31.58
N GLN A 174 10.22 -0.71 32.26
CA GLN A 174 8.84 -0.67 31.78
C GLN A 174 8.46 0.72 31.23
N CYS A 175 8.19 0.84 29.93
CA CYS A 175 7.63 2.02 29.27
C CYS A 175 6.35 2.47 29.98
N SER A 176 6.25 3.78 30.27
CA SER A 176 5.15 4.40 31.02
C SER A 176 4.94 3.81 32.43
N GLY A 177 5.99 3.21 33.00
CA GLY A 177 6.07 2.68 34.37
C GLY A 177 6.72 3.64 35.37
N LEU A 178 6.73 4.94 35.09
CA LEU A 178 7.34 5.93 35.98
C LEU A 178 6.38 6.34 37.10
N SER A 179 6.91 6.99 38.13
CA SER A 179 6.12 7.80 39.06
C SER A 179 5.88 9.20 38.49
N THR A 180 4.88 9.92 39.01
CA THR A 180 4.61 11.31 38.65
C THR A 180 5.84 12.20 38.82
N ALA A 181 6.63 12.01 39.88
CA ALA A 181 7.86 12.76 40.10
C ALA A 181 8.91 12.50 39.00
N GLY A 182 9.02 11.26 38.51
CA GLY A 182 9.89 10.90 37.38
C GLY A 182 9.48 11.60 36.08
N VAL A 183 8.17 11.67 35.82
CA VAL A 183 7.62 12.39 34.65
C VAL A 183 7.93 13.89 34.75
N SER A 184 7.68 14.52 35.90
CA SER A 184 7.98 15.95 36.12
C SER A 184 9.48 16.28 36.04
N ALA A 185 10.36 15.35 36.41
CA ALA A 185 11.81 15.46 36.24
C ALA A 185 12.25 15.26 34.78
N GLY A 186 11.30 15.03 33.86
CA GLY A 186 11.56 14.81 32.44
C GLY A 186 12.25 13.49 32.15
N ALA A 187 12.22 12.51 33.05
CA ALA A 187 12.93 11.24 32.89
C ALA A 187 12.25 10.27 31.91
N GLY A 188 11.00 10.55 31.52
CA GLY A 188 10.27 9.80 30.50
C GLY A 188 10.60 10.20 29.07
N GLY A 189 9.85 9.62 28.14
CA GLY A 189 10.03 9.78 26.69
C GLY A 189 10.65 8.56 26.02
N LEU A 190 10.27 8.36 24.76
CA LEU A 190 10.63 7.20 23.95
C LEU A 190 12.15 7.03 23.82
N ASN A 191 12.89 8.12 23.62
CA ASN A 191 14.36 8.07 23.52
C ASN A 191 15.00 7.55 24.81
N LYS A 192 14.59 8.11 25.96
CA LYS A 192 15.13 7.72 27.28
C LYS A 192 14.78 6.26 27.57
N PHE A 193 13.58 5.84 27.21
CA PHE A 193 13.17 4.45 27.31
C PHE A 193 14.08 3.54 26.48
N VAL A 194 14.21 3.75 25.15
CA VAL A 194 14.97 2.82 24.31
C VAL A 194 16.46 2.76 24.66
N VAL A 195 17.06 3.90 25.01
CA VAL A 195 18.48 3.99 25.37
C VAL A 195 18.75 3.37 26.74
N ASN A 196 18.02 3.79 27.77
CA ASN A 196 18.36 3.40 29.15
C ASN A 196 17.90 1.98 29.49
N THR A 197 16.90 1.45 28.79
CA THR A 197 16.45 0.06 28.96
C THR A 197 17.11 -0.92 28.00
N LYS A 198 18.02 -0.45 27.13
CA LYS A 198 18.84 -1.29 26.25
C LYS A 198 18.03 -2.10 25.22
N VAL A 199 16.96 -1.51 24.67
CA VAL A 199 16.08 -2.17 23.67
C VAL A 199 16.84 -2.63 22.43
N GLY A 200 17.82 -1.84 21.97
CA GLY A 200 18.65 -2.19 20.80
C GLY A 200 19.64 -3.33 21.03
N GLU A 201 19.85 -3.72 22.30
CA GLU A 201 20.69 -4.84 22.72
C GLU A 201 19.83 -6.06 23.11
N ASP A 202 18.60 -6.12 22.59
CA ASP A 202 17.61 -7.18 22.82
C ASP A 202 17.27 -7.35 24.32
N LYS A 203 17.31 -6.25 25.08
CA LYS A 203 16.86 -6.17 26.48
C LYS A 203 15.54 -5.42 26.60
N ASN A 204 14.72 -5.80 27.57
CA ASN A 204 13.48 -5.11 27.90
C ASN A 204 12.51 -4.93 26.72
N TRP A 205 12.54 -5.80 25.71
CA TRP A 205 11.61 -5.76 24.59
C TRP A 205 11.22 -7.18 24.15
N PRO A 206 9.92 -7.45 23.89
CA PRO A 206 8.75 -6.58 24.10
C PRO A 206 8.27 -6.52 25.56
N THR A 207 8.93 -7.26 26.45
CA THR A 207 8.63 -7.31 27.89
C THR A 207 9.75 -6.62 28.68
N GLY A 208 9.38 -5.67 29.53
CA GLY A 208 10.31 -4.94 30.38
C GLY A 208 10.56 -5.63 31.72
N ASN A 209 11.71 -5.34 32.34
CA ASN A 209 11.93 -5.59 33.75
C ASN A 209 11.32 -4.47 34.60
N ILE A 210 10.83 -4.81 35.77
CA ILE A 210 10.24 -3.89 36.75
C ILE A 210 10.99 -3.98 38.07
N VAL A 211 10.77 -3.00 38.94
CA VAL A 211 11.31 -3.02 40.30
C VAL A 211 10.57 -4.10 41.10
N GLY A 212 11.33 -5.00 41.72
CA GLY A 212 10.80 -6.09 42.54
C GLY A 212 10.21 -5.62 43.87
N SER A 213 9.47 -6.51 44.53
CA SER A 213 8.70 -6.19 45.73
C SER A 213 9.53 -5.68 46.92
N SER A 214 10.79 -6.10 47.05
CA SER A 214 11.71 -5.65 48.11
C SER A 214 12.37 -4.28 47.84
N GLY A 215 12.08 -3.64 46.71
CA GLY A 215 12.63 -2.32 46.36
C GLY A 215 14.10 -2.30 45.93
N SER A 216 14.76 -3.45 45.89
CA SER A 216 16.17 -3.58 45.48
C SER A 216 16.42 -4.73 44.50
N GLY A 217 15.36 -5.30 43.91
CA GLY A 217 15.44 -6.40 42.94
C GLY A 217 14.87 -6.04 41.56
N SER A 218 15.22 -6.86 40.57
CA SER A 218 14.67 -6.80 39.21
C SER A 218 13.76 -8.00 39.00
N GLU A 219 12.54 -7.76 38.55
CA GLU A 219 11.59 -8.81 38.19
C GLU A 219 11.12 -8.62 36.75
N VAL A 220 10.76 -9.71 36.08
CA VAL A 220 10.16 -9.62 34.74
C VAL A 220 8.74 -9.08 34.89
N GLY A 221 8.43 -8.01 34.15
CA GLY A 221 7.10 -7.41 34.12
C GLY A 221 6.07 -8.29 33.41
N LYS A 222 4.88 -7.75 33.21
CA LYS A 222 3.81 -8.46 32.49
C LYS A 222 4.23 -8.73 31.04
N THR A 223 3.84 -9.89 30.52
CA THR A 223 4.10 -10.28 29.12
C THR A 223 3.65 -9.19 28.13
N ASN A 224 4.59 -8.82 27.25
CA ASN A 224 4.47 -7.76 26.25
C ASN A 224 4.17 -6.38 26.86
N GLY A 225 4.56 -6.15 28.12
CA GLY A 225 4.25 -4.92 28.85
C GLY A 225 4.74 -3.66 28.15
N ASN A 226 5.90 -3.69 27.50
CA ASN A 226 6.42 -2.52 26.77
C ASN A 226 5.72 -2.32 25.44
N ALA A 227 5.49 -3.38 24.66
CA ALA A 227 4.72 -3.29 23.42
C ALA A 227 3.31 -2.74 23.67
N LYS A 228 2.63 -3.19 24.74
CA LYS A 228 1.32 -2.70 25.17
C LYS A 228 1.34 -1.23 25.59
N ALA A 229 2.33 -0.82 26.38
CA ALA A 229 2.45 0.57 26.81
C ALA A 229 2.75 1.50 25.62
N VAL A 230 3.67 1.12 24.73
CA VAL A 230 3.95 1.87 23.50
C VAL A 230 2.70 1.97 22.63
N ALA A 231 2.02 0.86 22.36
CA ALA A 231 0.80 0.87 21.55
C ALA A 231 -0.28 1.79 22.14
N LYS A 232 -0.48 1.73 23.45
CA LYS A 232 -1.43 2.59 24.15
C LYS A 232 -1.05 4.06 24.03
N ASP A 233 0.23 4.40 24.24
CA ASP A 233 0.69 5.77 24.13
C ASP A 233 0.56 6.30 22.69
N LEU A 234 0.89 5.50 21.67
CA LEU A 234 0.74 5.87 20.26
C LEU A 234 -0.72 6.12 19.87
N VAL A 235 -1.67 5.37 20.45
CA VAL A 235 -3.09 5.49 20.13
C VAL A 235 -3.81 6.54 20.98
N GLN A 236 -3.42 6.74 22.24
CA GLN A 236 -4.20 7.55 23.19
C GLN A 236 -3.59 8.92 23.46
N GLU A 237 -2.26 9.05 23.40
CA GLU A 237 -1.58 10.32 23.75
C GLU A 237 -1.30 11.20 22.52
N LEU A 238 -1.39 10.62 21.32
CA LEU A 238 -1.13 11.32 20.07
C LEU A 238 -2.40 11.87 19.44
N SER A 239 -2.29 13.07 18.86
CA SER A 239 -3.35 13.63 18.01
C SER A 239 -3.50 12.84 16.71
N PRO A 240 -4.63 12.98 15.98
CA PRO A 240 -4.79 12.36 14.66
C PRO A 240 -3.63 12.68 13.70
N GLU A 241 -3.14 13.91 13.70
CA GLU A 241 -2.02 14.35 12.87
C GLU A 241 -0.71 13.64 13.27
N GLU A 242 -0.43 13.54 14.57
CA GLU A 242 0.73 12.82 15.09
C GLU A 242 0.66 11.31 14.78
N LYS A 243 -0.54 10.72 14.77
CA LYS A 243 -0.74 9.31 14.38
C LYS A 243 -0.39 9.06 12.92
N THR A 244 -0.80 9.95 12.01
CA THR A 244 -0.42 9.81 10.60
C THR A 244 1.10 9.85 10.42
N ILE A 245 1.78 10.74 11.16
CA ILE A 245 3.26 10.81 11.23
C ILE A 245 3.87 9.48 11.65
N VAL A 246 3.38 8.93 12.76
CA VAL A 246 3.87 7.65 13.27
C VAL A 246 3.61 6.52 12.28
N ALA A 247 2.44 6.48 11.64
CA ALA A 247 2.09 5.46 10.67
C ALA A 247 3.03 5.47 9.45
N GLY A 248 3.34 6.65 8.90
CA GLY A 248 4.34 6.78 7.83
C GLY A 248 5.74 6.34 8.26
N LEU A 249 6.15 6.65 9.49
CA LEU A 249 7.44 6.20 10.03
C LEU A 249 7.49 4.68 10.25
N LEU A 250 6.41 4.05 10.73
CA LEU A 250 6.31 2.60 10.91
C LEU A 250 6.37 1.89 9.56
N ALA A 251 5.61 2.37 8.58
CA ALA A 251 5.64 1.88 7.21
C ALA A 251 7.06 1.95 6.63
N LYS A 252 7.77 3.06 6.85
CA LYS A 252 9.13 3.25 6.33
C LYS A 252 10.21 2.44 7.05
N THR A 253 10.14 2.31 8.38
CA THR A 253 11.27 1.81 9.19
C THR A 253 11.16 0.36 9.62
N ILE A 254 9.94 -0.13 9.84
CA ILE A 254 9.69 -1.49 10.37
C ILE A 254 9.06 -2.37 9.31
N GLU A 255 8.00 -1.91 8.68
CA GLU A 255 7.16 -2.78 7.85
C GLU A 255 7.63 -2.93 6.42
N GLY A 256 8.38 -1.95 5.90
CA GLY A 256 8.73 -1.87 4.49
C GLY A 256 7.48 -1.67 3.64
N GLY A 257 6.85 -0.50 3.77
CA GLY A 257 5.65 -0.15 3.01
C GLY A 257 5.96 -0.09 1.52
N GLU A 258 5.16 -0.76 0.70
CA GLU A 258 5.34 -0.76 -0.74
C GLU A 258 4.56 0.39 -1.37
N VAL A 259 5.17 1.11 -2.30
CA VAL A 259 4.51 2.17 -3.06
C VAL A 259 4.43 1.81 -4.53
N VAL A 260 3.23 1.92 -5.09
CA VAL A 260 2.94 1.61 -6.49
C VAL A 260 2.37 2.84 -7.19
N GLU A 261 2.88 3.15 -8.38
CA GLU A 261 2.37 4.22 -9.23
C GLU A 261 1.64 3.63 -10.44
N ILE A 262 0.33 3.91 -10.54
CA ILE A 262 -0.56 3.51 -11.62
C ILE A 262 -1.10 4.77 -12.29
N ARG A 263 -0.48 5.17 -13.40
CA ARG A 263 -0.90 6.34 -14.20
C ARG A 263 -1.99 6.02 -15.21
N ALA A 264 -1.87 4.85 -15.82
CA ALA A 264 -2.77 4.36 -16.83
C ALA A 264 -2.61 2.85 -16.94
N VAL A 265 -3.66 2.18 -17.39
CA VAL A 265 -3.55 0.81 -17.89
C VAL A 265 -3.48 0.87 -19.41
N SER A 266 -2.40 0.40 -20.00
CA SER A 266 -2.28 0.22 -21.45
C SER A 266 -2.44 -1.24 -21.83
N SER A 267 -3.02 -1.49 -22.99
CA SER A 267 -3.23 -2.82 -23.55
C SER A 267 -2.84 -2.80 -25.02
N THR A 268 -1.79 -3.53 -25.37
CA THR A 268 -1.41 -3.78 -26.76
C THR A 268 -1.83 -5.19 -27.12
N SER A 269 -2.79 -5.34 -28.04
CA SER A 269 -3.22 -6.63 -28.57
C SER A 269 -2.46 -6.97 -29.85
N VAL A 270 -1.99 -8.21 -29.97
CA VAL A 270 -1.42 -8.77 -31.19
C VAL A 270 -2.17 -10.05 -31.48
N MET A 271 -3.01 -10.04 -32.53
CA MET A 271 -3.95 -11.10 -32.85
C MET A 271 -3.69 -11.64 -34.25
N VAL A 272 -3.79 -12.96 -34.41
CA VAL A 272 -3.87 -13.61 -35.71
C VAL A 272 -5.30 -14.09 -35.88
N ASN A 273 -6.01 -13.49 -36.83
CA ASN A 273 -7.41 -13.78 -37.15
C ASN A 273 -7.49 -14.64 -38.41
N ALA A 274 -8.29 -15.69 -38.35
CA ALA A 274 -8.78 -16.41 -39.52
C ALA A 274 -10.23 -15.97 -39.77
N CYS A 275 -10.46 -15.35 -40.92
CA CYS A 275 -11.72 -14.78 -41.33
C CYS A 275 -12.29 -15.55 -42.52
N TYR A 276 -13.62 -15.59 -42.60
CA TYR A 276 -14.35 -16.13 -43.73
C TYR A 276 -15.45 -15.16 -44.17
N ASP A 277 -15.43 -14.85 -45.46
CA ASP A 277 -16.41 -14.05 -46.16
C ASP A 277 -17.49 -14.97 -46.73
N LEU A 278 -18.69 -14.86 -46.16
CA LEU A 278 -19.86 -15.59 -46.59
C LEU A 278 -20.37 -14.95 -47.87
N LEU A 279 -20.02 -15.54 -49.02
CA LEU A 279 -20.46 -15.07 -50.32
C LEU A 279 -21.99 -14.99 -50.37
N SER A 280 -22.52 -13.78 -50.61
CA SER A 280 -23.92 -13.57 -50.93
C SER A 280 -24.01 -13.22 -52.41
N GLU A 281 -24.60 -14.09 -53.22
CA GLU A 281 -24.90 -13.77 -54.62
C GLU A 281 -25.87 -12.58 -54.67
N GLY A 282 -25.47 -11.48 -55.35
CA GLY A 282 -26.39 -10.41 -55.75
C GLY A 282 -26.48 -9.15 -54.87
N LEU A 283 -25.73 -9.00 -53.78
CA LEU A 283 -25.64 -7.76 -53.01
C LEU A 283 -24.19 -7.29 -52.86
N GLY A 284 -23.93 -5.99 -52.99
CA GLY A 284 -22.62 -5.35 -52.74
C GLY A 284 -22.18 -5.36 -51.26
N VAL A 285 -22.75 -6.25 -50.44
CA VAL A 285 -22.51 -6.41 -49.01
C VAL A 285 -22.17 -7.88 -48.75
N VAL A 286 -21.03 -8.14 -48.14
CA VAL A 286 -20.53 -9.50 -47.86
C VAL A 286 -20.45 -9.71 -46.34
N PRO A 287 -21.29 -10.58 -45.75
CA PRO A 287 -21.15 -10.92 -44.34
C PRO A 287 -19.81 -11.64 -44.09
N TYR A 288 -19.17 -11.34 -42.97
CA TYR A 288 -17.91 -11.97 -42.57
C TYR A 288 -17.92 -12.38 -41.10
N ALA A 289 -17.16 -13.41 -40.79
CA ALA A 289 -16.87 -13.84 -39.43
C ALA A 289 -15.38 -14.18 -39.28
N CYS A 290 -14.80 -13.86 -38.13
CA CYS A 290 -13.41 -14.18 -37.81
C CYS A 290 -13.28 -14.83 -36.44
N VAL A 291 -12.33 -15.75 -36.33
CA VAL A 291 -11.81 -16.27 -35.07
C VAL A 291 -10.33 -15.95 -34.98
N GLY A 292 -9.93 -15.39 -33.84
CA GLY A 292 -8.58 -14.90 -33.60
C GLY A 292 -7.98 -15.43 -32.32
N LEU A 293 -6.68 -15.72 -32.38
CA LEU A 293 -5.86 -16.10 -31.24
C LEU A 293 -4.61 -15.22 -31.22
N GLY A 294 -4.16 -14.85 -30.03
CA GLY A 294 -3.03 -13.94 -29.90
C GLY A 294 -2.67 -13.61 -28.47
N GLY A 295 -1.91 -12.54 -28.31
CA GLY A 295 -1.42 -12.06 -27.02
C GLY A 295 -1.92 -10.65 -26.73
N ASN A 296 -2.18 -10.38 -25.47
CA ASN A 296 -2.43 -9.06 -24.94
C ASN A 296 -1.30 -8.68 -23.99
N PHE A 297 -0.63 -7.56 -24.27
CA PHE A 297 0.47 -7.02 -23.50
C PHE A 297 -0.06 -5.87 -22.66
N VAL A 298 -0.29 -6.13 -21.37
CA VAL A 298 -0.93 -5.18 -20.47
C VAL A 298 0.12 -4.51 -19.60
N GLY A 299 0.15 -3.18 -19.62
CA GLY A 299 0.99 -2.36 -18.76
C GLY A 299 0.15 -1.65 -17.72
N VAL A 300 0.36 -1.97 -16.44
CA VAL A 300 -0.36 -1.36 -15.30
C VAL A 300 0.53 -0.34 -14.58
N VAL A 301 1.83 -0.63 -14.48
CA VAL A 301 2.87 0.21 -13.88
C VAL A 301 3.86 0.61 -14.99
N ASP A 302 4.37 1.84 -14.95
CA ASP A 302 5.31 2.33 -15.95
C ASP A 302 6.52 1.39 -16.08
N GLY A 303 6.78 0.92 -17.30
CA GLY A 303 7.93 0.04 -17.62
C GLY A 303 7.72 -1.46 -17.36
N HIS A 304 6.55 -1.90 -16.89
CA HIS A 304 6.24 -3.31 -16.70
C HIS A 304 5.08 -3.76 -17.59
N ILE A 305 5.30 -4.82 -18.37
CA ILE A 305 4.33 -5.34 -19.34
C ILE A 305 4.13 -6.83 -19.07
N THR A 306 2.88 -7.22 -18.80
CA THR A 306 2.51 -8.61 -18.57
C THR A 306 1.84 -9.18 -19.82
N PRO A 307 2.45 -10.18 -20.49
CA PRO A 307 1.81 -10.86 -21.61
C PRO A 307 0.73 -11.83 -21.10
N LYS A 308 -0.45 -11.80 -21.71
CA LYS A 308 -1.55 -12.74 -21.48
C LYS A 308 -2.04 -13.29 -22.81
N LEU A 309 -2.49 -14.54 -22.84
CA LEU A 309 -3.14 -15.10 -24.02
C LEU A 309 -4.50 -14.41 -24.21
N ALA A 310 -4.92 -14.15 -25.44
CA ALA A 310 -6.22 -13.61 -25.76
C ALA A 310 -6.84 -14.30 -26.97
N TYR A 311 -8.16 -14.27 -27.03
CA TYR A 311 -8.92 -14.67 -28.20
C TYR A 311 -9.90 -13.57 -28.61
N ARG A 312 -10.22 -13.55 -29.90
CA ARG A 312 -11.11 -12.55 -30.49
C ARG A 312 -12.09 -13.22 -31.45
N LEU A 313 -13.35 -12.84 -31.36
CA LEU A 313 -14.39 -13.23 -32.31
C LEU A 313 -14.87 -11.95 -32.98
N LYS A 314 -14.90 -11.92 -34.30
CA LYS A 314 -15.43 -10.77 -35.07
C LYS A 314 -16.56 -11.24 -35.96
N ALA A 315 -17.59 -10.43 -36.11
CA ALA A 315 -18.62 -10.66 -37.11
C ALA A 315 -19.15 -9.33 -37.61
N GLY A 316 -19.44 -9.24 -38.90
CA GLY A 316 -19.90 -8.01 -39.50
C GLY A 316 -20.23 -8.14 -40.97
N LEU A 317 -20.28 -6.99 -41.62
CA LEU A 317 -20.54 -6.82 -43.04
C LEU A 317 -19.36 -6.06 -43.67
N SER A 318 -18.93 -6.52 -44.84
CA SER A 318 -18.00 -5.82 -45.71
C SER A 318 -18.78 -5.18 -46.87
N TYR A 319 -18.47 -3.95 -47.21
CA TYR A 319 -19.02 -3.22 -48.35
C TYR A 319 -17.88 -2.83 -49.28
N GLN A 320 -17.95 -3.27 -50.53
CA GLN A 320 -16.92 -2.97 -51.51
C GLN A 320 -17.13 -1.55 -52.08
N LEU A 321 -16.22 -0.63 -51.78
CA LEU A 321 -16.25 0.76 -52.27
C LEU A 321 -15.61 0.87 -53.67
N SER A 322 -14.50 0.14 -53.88
CA SER A 322 -13.80 -0.01 -55.16
C SER A 322 -13.18 -1.41 -55.24
N PRO A 323 -12.62 -1.83 -56.39
CA PRO A 323 -11.92 -3.12 -56.49
C PRO A 323 -10.81 -3.31 -55.45
N GLU A 324 -10.17 -2.22 -55.00
CA GLU A 324 -9.07 -2.20 -54.05
C GLU A 324 -9.47 -1.79 -52.63
N ILE A 325 -10.64 -1.18 -52.44
CA ILE A 325 -11.06 -0.58 -51.16
C ILE A 325 -12.39 -1.18 -50.70
N SER A 326 -12.40 -1.72 -49.48
CA SER A 326 -13.60 -2.21 -48.82
C SER A 326 -13.77 -1.56 -47.44
N ALA A 327 -15.01 -1.25 -47.08
CA ALA A 327 -15.38 -0.78 -45.75
C ALA A 327 -15.96 -1.94 -44.94
N PHE A 328 -15.56 -2.08 -43.67
CA PHE A 328 -16.07 -3.12 -42.78
C PHE A 328 -16.82 -2.48 -41.62
N ALA A 329 -17.98 -3.02 -41.29
CA ALA A 329 -18.76 -2.65 -40.12
C ALA A 329 -19.15 -3.91 -39.36
N GLY A 330 -18.81 -3.99 -38.08
CA GLY A 330 -19.02 -5.20 -37.30
C GLY A 330 -18.82 -5.00 -35.81
N GLY A 331 -19.16 -6.04 -35.07
CA GLY A 331 -18.85 -6.15 -33.65
C GLY A 331 -17.73 -7.15 -33.44
N PHE A 332 -17.00 -6.97 -32.35
CA PHE A 332 -16.06 -7.98 -31.89
C PHE A 332 -16.23 -8.25 -30.40
N TYR A 333 -15.96 -9.49 -30.03
CA TYR A 333 -15.75 -9.91 -28.66
C TYR A 333 -14.27 -10.21 -28.49
N HIS A 334 -13.61 -9.48 -27.59
CA HIS A 334 -12.21 -9.71 -27.24
C HIS A 334 -12.12 -10.13 -25.78
N ARG A 335 -11.43 -11.23 -25.52
CA ARG A 335 -11.23 -11.75 -24.17
C ARG A 335 -9.78 -12.13 -23.93
N VAL A 336 -9.22 -11.54 -22.89
CA VAL A 336 -7.95 -11.95 -22.30
C VAL A 336 -8.20 -13.16 -21.41
N VAL A 337 -7.40 -14.20 -21.57
CA VAL A 337 -7.45 -15.44 -20.79
C VAL A 337 -6.77 -15.22 -19.44
N GLY A 338 -7.43 -15.66 -18.38
CA GLY A 338 -6.96 -15.52 -17.01
C GLY A 338 -8.09 -15.10 -16.07
N ASP A 339 -7.72 -14.91 -14.82
CA ASP A 339 -8.53 -14.42 -13.70
C ASP A 339 -8.54 -12.88 -13.59
N GLY A 340 -7.82 -12.20 -14.47
CA GLY A 340 -7.66 -10.74 -14.43
C GLY A 340 -6.61 -10.26 -13.42
N VAL A 341 -5.81 -11.15 -12.85
CA VAL A 341 -4.72 -10.81 -11.94
C VAL A 341 -3.42 -10.57 -12.71
N TYR A 342 -2.72 -9.51 -12.31
CA TYR A 342 -1.41 -9.10 -12.84
C TYR A 342 -0.42 -9.06 -11.68
N ASP A 343 0.38 -10.11 -11.56
CA ASP A 343 1.38 -10.29 -10.51
C ASP A 343 2.75 -9.71 -10.90
N ASP A 344 3.67 -9.69 -9.94
CA ASP A 344 5.07 -9.25 -10.11
C ASP A 344 5.24 -7.81 -10.60
N LEU A 345 4.24 -6.96 -10.35
CA LEU A 345 4.32 -5.54 -10.63
C LEU A 345 5.41 -4.91 -9.74
N PRO A 346 6.30 -4.08 -10.31
CA PRO A 346 7.37 -3.46 -9.53
C PRO A 346 6.77 -2.47 -8.54
N ALA A 347 7.03 -2.72 -7.26
CA ALA A 347 6.80 -1.76 -6.19
C ALA A 347 8.12 -1.08 -5.81
N GLN A 348 8.04 0.21 -5.47
CA GLN A 348 9.19 0.92 -4.92
C GLN A 348 9.20 0.74 -3.41
N LEU A 349 10.37 0.38 -2.87
CA LEU A 349 10.62 0.51 -1.45
C LEU A 349 10.83 1.99 -1.09
N PRO A 350 10.45 2.42 0.12
CA PRO A 350 10.44 3.82 0.53
C PRO A 350 11.78 4.55 0.63
#